data_AF-A0A8X8KGL3-F1
#
_entry.id   AF-A0A8X8KGL3-F1
#
_cell.length_a   1.000
_cell.length_b   1.000
_cell.length_c   1.000
_cell.angle_alpha   90.00
_cell.angle_beta   90.00
_cell.angle_gamma   90.00
#
_symmetry.space_group_name_H-M   'P 1'
#
loop_
_entity.id
_entity.type
_entity.pdbx_description
1 polymer ?
#
loop_
_entity_poly.entity_id
_entity_poly.type
_entity_poly.pdbx_seq_one_letter_code
_entity_poly.pdbx_strand_id
1 'polypeptide(L)'
;MSKIKQTDITKLSQLEQQIEQLKAQKKKQEAQLSHKIGGYLLNELDLNMINSSDELYKIMDKVIEEFNKDIEQNGSNRNNKNLKENEINQNSK
;
A
#
# COMPACT_ATOMS: atom_id res chain seq x y z
N MET A 1 17.61 7.13 -39.47
CA MET A 1 17.62 7.21 -38.00
C MET A 1 16.41 8.03 -37.55
N SER A 2 15.43 7.43 -36.86
CA SER A 2 14.30 8.17 -36.32
C SER A 2 14.76 9.01 -35.14
N LYS A 3 14.68 10.33 -35.28
CA LYS A 3 14.90 11.28 -34.18
C LYS A 3 13.78 11.07 -33.16
N ILE A 4 14.13 10.74 -31.92
CA ILE A 4 13.19 10.68 -30.80
C ILE A 4 12.47 12.02 -30.73
N LYS A 5 11.14 12.01 -30.73
CA LYS A 5 10.36 13.25 -30.67
C LYS A 5 10.35 13.75 -29.23
N GLN A 6 10.39 15.06 -29.04
CA GLN A 6 10.39 15.69 -27.71
C GLN A 6 9.15 15.30 -26.87
N THR A 7 8.07 14.90 -27.54
CA THR A 7 6.87 14.30 -26.94
C THR A 7 7.16 12.98 -26.23
N ASP A 8 8.08 12.17 -26.73
CA ASP A 8 8.41 10.86 -26.16
C ASP A 8 9.24 11.03 -24.88
N ILE A 9 10.13 12.04 -24.86
CA ILE A 9 10.91 12.42 -23.68
C ILE A 9 10.01 12.93 -22.55
N THR A 10 9.01 13.73 -22.89
CA THR A 10 8.06 14.29 -21.90
C THR A 10 7.20 13.19 -21.25
N LYS A 11 6.75 12.21 -22.03
CA LYS A 11 6.00 11.05 -21.50
C LYS A 11 6.85 10.18 -20.58
N LEU A 12 8.13 9.98 -20.91
CA LEU A 12 9.05 9.24 -20.04
C LEU A 12 9.24 9.96 -18.70
N SER A 13 9.44 11.28 -18.72
CA SER A 13 9.56 12.07 -17.49
C SER A 13 8.30 12.01 -16.62
N GLN A 14 7.12 12.03 -17.22
CA GLN A 14 5.85 11.85 -16.50
C GLN A 14 5.73 10.47 -15.85
N LEU A 15 6.15 9.41 -16.55
CA LEU A 15 6.17 8.06 -16.00
C LEU A 15 7.13 7.94 -14.81
N GLU A 16 8.32 8.54 -14.90
CA GLU A 16 9.29 8.55 -13.79
C GLU A 16 8.70 9.25 -12.55
N GLN A 17 8.04 10.38 -12.73
CA GLN A 17 7.36 11.08 -11.63
C GLN A 17 6.25 10.24 -11.00
N GLN A 18 5.45 9.54 -11.80
CA GLN A 18 4.41 8.63 -11.31
C GLN A 18 5.01 7.45 -10.53
N ILE A 19 6.11 6.87 -11.01
CA ILE A 19 6.80 5.76 -10.34
C ILE A 19 7.32 6.20 -8.97
N GLU A 20 7.93 7.38 -8.86
CA GLU A 20 8.42 7.89 -7.58
C GLU A 20 7.28 8.17 -6.59
N GLN A 21 6.15 8.72 -7.06
CA GLN A 21 4.97 8.90 -6.22
C GLN A 21 4.42 7.54 -5.71
N LEU A 22 4.33 6.53 -6.57
CA LEU A 22 3.88 5.19 -6.20
C LEU A 22 4.81 4.53 -5.18
N LYS A 23 6.13 4.65 -5.34
CA LYS A 23 7.11 4.16 -4.36
C LYS A 23 6.94 4.83 -2.99
N ALA A 24 6.76 6.15 -2.97
CA ALA A 24 6.56 6.91 -1.74
C ALA A 24 5.26 6.49 -1.03
N GLN A 25 4.17 6.32 -1.79
CA GLN A 25 2.89 5.83 -1.26
C GLN A 25 3.03 4.41 -0.69
N LYS A 26 3.69 3.50 -1.41
CA LYS A 26 3.95 2.13 -0.95
C LYS A 26 4.70 2.13 0.38
N LYS A 27 5.79 2.91 0.49
CA LYS A 27 6.58 3.01 1.74
C LYS A 27 5.74 3.52 2.91
N LYS A 28 4.85 4.48 2.67
CA LYS A 28 3.93 4.99 3.71
C LYS A 28 2.91 3.91 4.13
N GLN A 29 2.38 3.15 3.19
CA GLN A 29 1.46 2.05 3.48
C GLN A 29 2.13 0.94 4.28
N GLU A 30 3.36 0.56 3.92
CA GLU A 30 4.15 -0.43 4.66
C GLU A 30 4.41 0.00 6.10
N ALA A 31 4.78 1.28 6.33
CA ALA A 31 4.98 1.80 7.67
C ALA A 31 3.68 1.80 8.51
N GLN A 32 2.56 2.15 7.90
CA GLN A 32 1.25 2.12 8.56
C GLN A 32 0.81 0.69 8.92
N LEU A 33 1.02 -0.27 7.99
CA LEU A 33 0.75 -1.68 8.22
C LEU A 33 1.64 -2.23 9.34
N SER A 34 2.94 -1.96 9.29
CA SER A 34 3.90 -2.38 10.31
C SER A 34 3.53 -1.85 11.69
N HIS A 35 3.14 -0.57 11.80
CA HIS A 35 2.68 0.00 13.07
C HIS A 35 1.39 -0.67 13.56
N LYS A 36 0.44 -0.96 12.67
CA LYS A 36 -0.82 -1.61 13.04
C LYS A 36 -0.59 -3.06 13.48
N ILE A 37 0.22 -3.83 12.74
CA ILE A 37 0.59 -5.21 13.07
C ILE A 37 1.36 -5.25 14.39
N GLY A 38 2.37 -4.37 14.56
CA GLY A 38 3.15 -4.29 15.79
C GLY A 38 2.29 -3.93 17.00
N GLY A 39 1.37 -2.97 16.86
CA GLY A 39 0.43 -2.63 17.92
C GLY A 39 -0.53 -3.76 18.28
N TYR A 40 -1.06 -4.46 17.28
CA TYR A 40 -1.92 -5.64 17.50
C TYR A 40 -1.17 -6.77 18.19
N LEU A 41 0.04 -7.09 17.71
CA LEU A 41 0.91 -8.08 18.34
C LEU A 41 1.20 -7.69 19.79
N LEU A 42 1.62 -6.46 20.08
CA LEU A 42 1.92 -6.06 21.46
C LEU A 42 0.71 -6.10 22.40
N ASN A 43 -0.51 -5.94 21.87
CA ASN A 43 -1.74 -6.00 22.67
C ASN A 43 -2.25 -7.43 22.89
N GLU A 44 -2.10 -8.32 21.91
CA GLU A 44 -2.61 -9.70 21.99
C GLU A 44 -1.58 -10.74 22.43
N LEU A 45 -0.29 -10.44 22.22
CA LEU A 45 0.79 -11.39 22.40
C LEU A 45 1.36 -11.26 23.81
N ASP A 46 0.81 -12.05 24.74
CA ASP A 46 1.43 -12.26 26.05
C ASP A 46 2.62 -13.20 25.91
N LEU A 47 3.81 -12.62 25.87
CA LEU A 47 5.09 -13.34 25.77
C LEU A 47 5.31 -14.34 26.91
N ASN A 48 4.63 -14.17 28.05
CA ASN A 48 4.73 -15.09 29.18
C ASN A 48 3.89 -16.37 29.00
N MET A 49 2.94 -16.38 28.07
CA MET A 49 2.13 -17.55 27.73
C MET A 49 2.73 -18.41 26.62
N ILE A 50 3.69 -17.89 25.86
CA ILE A 50 4.31 -18.60 24.75
C ILE A 50 5.32 -19.60 25.30
N ASN A 51 4.89 -20.86 25.37
CA ASN A 51 5.71 -21.96 25.87
C ASN A 51 6.33 -22.78 24.74
N SER A 52 6.01 -22.47 23.48
CA SER A 52 6.54 -23.19 22.32
C SER A 52 6.49 -22.36 21.03
N SER A 53 7.31 -22.76 20.05
CA SER A 53 7.32 -22.16 18.71
C SER A 53 5.98 -22.36 17.98
N ASP A 54 5.25 -23.43 18.26
CA ASP A 54 3.96 -23.74 17.60
C ASP A 54 2.86 -22.74 18.00
N GLU A 55 2.88 -22.26 19.25
CA GLU A 55 1.98 -21.21 19.72
C GLU A 55 2.28 -19.86 19.05
N LEU A 56 3.56 -19.57 18.80
CA LEU A 56 4.01 -18.41 18.03
C LEU A 56 3.47 -18.42 16.60
N TYR A 57 3.52 -19.56 15.90
CA TYR A 57 2.96 -19.70 14.56
C TYR A 57 1.44 -19.48 14.54
N LYS A 58 0.70 -20.03 15.52
CA LYS A 58 -0.75 -19.80 15.64
C LYS A 58 -1.12 -18.33 15.86
N ILE A 59 -0.30 -17.59 16.59
CA ILE A 59 -0.51 -16.15 16.81
C ILE A 59 -0.22 -15.38 15.51
N MET A 60 0.85 -15.73 14.81
CA MET A 60 1.14 -15.15 13.49
C MET A 60 0.02 -15.41 12.49
N ASP A 61 -0.53 -16.62 12.44
CA ASP A 61 -1.64 -16.97 11.55
C ASP A 61 -2.89 -16.13 11.84
N LYS A 62 -3.25 -15.95 13.12
CA LYS A 62 -4.37 -15.09 13.52
C LYS A 62 -4.16 -13.62 13.15
N VAL A 63 -2.95 -13.10 13.35
CA VAL A 63 -2.59 -11.74 12.95
C VAL A 63 -2.71 -11.57 11.44
N ILE A 64 -2.26 -12.55 10.65
CA ILE A 64 -2.42 -12.53 9.19
C ILE A 64 -3.91 -12.58 8.82
N GLU A 65 -4.70 -13.42 9.48
CA GLU A 65 -6.14 -13.57 9.23
C GLU A 65 -6.93 -12.27 9.50
N GLU A 66 -6.74 -11.64 10.66
CA GLU A 66 -7.41 -10.39 11.03
C GLU A 66 -7.07 -9.25 10.06
N PHE A 67 -5.82 -9.16 9.63
CA PHE A 67 -5.39 -8.10 8.72
C PHE A 67 -5.79 -8.35 7.27
N ASN A 68 -5.99 -9.61 6.87
CA ASN A 68 -6.52 -9.96 5.55
C ASN A 68 -8.05 -9.72 5.47
N LYS A 69 -8.80 -9.99 6.55
CA LYS A 69 -10.24 -9.67 6.62
C LYS A 69 -10.52 -8.18 6.43
N ASP A 70 -9.68 -7.32 7.00
CA ASP A 70 -9.78 -5.87 6.83
C ASP A 70 -9.54 -5.41 5.39
N ILE A 71 -8.76 -6.16 4.60
CA ILE A 71 -8.51 -5.85 3.17
C ILE A 71 -9.75 -6.21 2.34
N GLU A 72 -10.41 -7.33 2.63
CA GLU A 72 -11.64 -7.74 1.93
C GLU A 72 -12.82 -6.80 2.21
N GLN A 73 -12.95 -6.27 3.43
CA GLN A 73 -14.02 -5.32 3.76
C GLN A 73 -13.76 -3.89 3.23
N ASN A 74 -12.50 -3.44 3.14
CA ASN A 74 -12.17 -2.10 2.66
C ASN A 74 -11.94 -1.99 1.13
N GLY A 75 -11.95 -3.12 0.42
CA GLY A 75 -11.80 -3.16 -1.05
C GLY A 75 -12.91 -2.41 -1.82
N SER A 76 -14.06 -2.15 -1.19
CA SER A 76 -15.16 -1.43 -1.83
C SER A 76 -15.09 0.11 -1.69
N ASN A 77 -14.40 0.67 -0.68
CA ASN A 77 -14.51 2.10 -0.36
C ASN A 77 -13.22 2.93 -0.51
N ARG A 78 -12.05 2.33 -0.74
CA ARG A 78 -10.79 3.12 -0.77
C ARG A 78 -10.31 3.55 -2.15
N ASN A 79 -10.83 2.97 -3.23
CA ASN A 79 -10.41 3.32 -4.59
C ASN A 79 -11.17 4.51 -5.21
N ASN A 80 -12.23 5.04 -4.59
CA ASN A 80 -13.03 6.11 -5.20
C ASN A 80 -12.60 7.54 -4.80
N LYS A 81 -11.68 7.73 -3.82
CA LYS A 81 -11.31 9.09 -3.38
C LYS A 81 -10.07 9.67 -4.03
N ASN A 82 -9.20 8.84 -4.64
CA ASN A 82 -7.94 9.32 -5.26
C ASN A 82 -7.93 9.31 -6.79
N LEU A 83 -9.07 8.99 -7.44
CA LEU A 83 -9.22 9.08 -8.91
C LEU A 83 -9.95 10.34 -9.37
N LYS A 84 -10.52 11.15 -8.46
CA LYS A 84 -11.27 12.37 -8.80
C LYS A 84 -10.46 13.66 -8.90
N GLU A 85 -9.15 13.63 -8.64
CA GLU A 85 -8.29 14.83 -8.77
C GLU A 85 -7.57 14.97 -10.12
N ASN A 86 -7.73 14.02 -11.05
CA ASN A 86 -7.13 14.11 -12.38
C ASN A 86 -8.11 14.48 -13.52
N GLU A 87 -9.29 15.03 -13.19
CA GLU A 87 -10.15 15.72 -14.18
C GLU A 87 -9.67 17.16 -14.51
N ILE A 88 -8.40 17.48 -14.23
CA ILE A 88 -7.83 18.78 -14.59
C ILE A 88 -7.21 18.67 -15.98
N ASN A 89 -7.98 19.13 -16.96
CA ASN A 89 -7.57 19.70 -18.25
C ASN A 89 -7.54 18.75 -19.47
N GLN A 90 -8.74 18.45 -19.99
CA GLN A 90 -8.94 18.13 -21.42
C GLN A 90 -9.94 19.10 -22.06
N ASN A 91 -9.97 20.36 -21.61
CA ASN A 91 -10.60 21.47 -22.34
C ASN A 91 -9.51 22.34 -22.95
N SER A 92 -8.96 21.90 -24.07
CA SER A 92 -8.40 22.84 -25.05
C SER A 92 -8.99 22.47 -26.41
N LYS A 93 -10.06 23.20 -26.78
CA LYS A 93 -10.45 23.39 -28.17
C LYS A 93 -9.36 24.13 -28.92
#